data_AF-A0AB40BJT9-F1
#
_entry.id   AF-A0AB40BJT9-F1
#
_cell.length_a   1.000
_cell.length_b   1.000
_cell.length_c   1.000
_cell.angle_alpha   90.00
_cell.angle_beta   90.00
_cell.angle_gamma   90.00
#
_symmetry.space_group_name_H-M   'P 1'
#
loop_
_entity.id
_entity.type
_entity.pdbx_description
1 polymer ?
#
loop_
_entity_poly.entity_id
_entity_poly.type
_entity_poly.pdbx_seq_one_letter_code
_entity_poly.pdbx_strand_id
1 'polypeptide(L)'
;MISVNDDRNDLHFRKAEFDPEDCPPDCSRPCEMVCPANAILLKRMSEGDEIQDGSHARGKLQGGVITERCYGCGRCLPVCPFDRIRAITYIRDLATTSALLKRNDVDAIEIHTRGRTTELFKELWTGLSSSIGHLKLVAVSLPDNGESTVATMHMIYSIMKTDLECYNLWQLDGRPMSGDIGRGATKEAVTFAARISSMQDRPHGFYQLAGGTNAHTIDSLRKVGLFRAKNDPADSNALIGGIAYGGYARKIIGRVLRRIPSKHGHAHIEDYPELMLDAIKEAFNLVGPVKC
;
A
#
# COMPACT_ATOMS: atom_id res chain seq x y z
N MET A 1 -6.34 -7.38 -7.78
CA MET A 1 -6.07 -7.74 -6.38
C MET A 1 -6.76 -6.75 -5.47
N ILE A 2 -7.42 -7.20 -4.40
CA ILE A 2 -7.93 -6.34 -3.33
C ILE A 2 -7.16 -6.59 -2.04
N SER A 3 -7.02 -5.58 -1.19
CA SER A 3 -6.33 -5.71 0.11
C SER A 3 -7.32 -5.57 1.26
N VAL A 4 -7.19 -6.43 2.28
CA VAL A 4 -7.93 -6.43 3.54
C VAL A 4 -7.00 -6.62 4.74
N ASN A 5 -7.51 -6.37 5.94
CA ASN A 5 -6.81 -6.55 7.21
C ASN A 5 -7.64 -7.39 8.18
N ASP A 6 -6.98 -8.23 8.98
CA ASP A 6 -7.60 -8.98 10.06
C ASP A 6 -7.82 -8.14 11.34
N ASP A 7 -7.04 -7.07 11.54
CA ASP A 7 -7.03 -6.26 12.74
C ASP A 7 -7.10 -4.75 12.47
N ARG A 8 -7.81 -4.01 13.33
CA ARG A 8 -8.06 -2.56 13.21
C ARG A 8 -6.81 -1.69 13.33
N ASN A 9 -5.73 -2.18 13.93
CA ASN A 9 -4.51 -1.41 14.19
C ASN A 9 -3.46 -1.55 13.08
N ASP A 10 -3.86 -2.08 11.92
CA ASP A 10 -3.00 -2.09 10.75
C ASP A 10 -2.86 -0.68 10.15
N LEU A 11 -1.60 -0.23 10.02
CA LEU A 11 -1.25 1.08 9.49
C LEU A 11 -1.48 1.21 7.98
N HIS A 12 -1.63 0.09 7.26
CA HIS A 12 -2.02 0.08 5.85
C HIS A 12 -3.49 0.45 5.66
N PHE A 13 -4.33 0.23 6.67
CA PHE A 13 -5.77 0.46 6.65
C PHE A 13 -6.13 1.66 7.50
N ARG A 14 -5.58 2.81 7.10
CA ARG A 14 -5.90 4.11 7.70
C ARG A 14 -6.16 5.18 6.67
N LYS A 15 -6.86 6.23 7.07
CA LYS A 15 -7.11 7.44 6.29
C LYS A 15 -6.73 8.66 7.14
N ALA A 16 -6.32 9.73 6.47
CA ALA A 16 -6.27 11.04 7.12
C ALA A 16 -7.70 11.54 7.34
N GLU A 17 -7.94 12.24 8.44
CA GLU A 17 -9.20 12.89 8.74
C GLU A 17 -8.94 14.20 9.49
N PHE A 18 -9.71 15.24 9.17
CA PHE A 18 -9.74 16.51 9.89
C PHE A 18 -11.02 17.25 9.54
N ASP A 19 -11.46 18.16 10.43
CA ASP A 19 -12.54 19.09 10.12
C ASP A 19 -11.96 20.28 9.33
N PRO A 20 -12.43 20.56 8.10
CA PRO A 20 -11.98 21.72 7.33
C PRO A 20 -12.19 23.06 8.06
N GLU A 21 -13.18 23.15 8.95
CA GLU A 21 -13.48 24.35 9.75
C GLU A 21 -12.43 24.60 10.85
N ASP A 22 -11.76 23.55 11.33
CA ASP A 22 -10.69 23.65 12.31
C ASP A 22 -9.35 24.10 11.69
N CYS A 23 -9.29 24.22 10.36
CA CYS A 23 -8.08 24.63 9.66
C CYS A 23 -7.93 26.16 9.69
N PRO A 24 -6.86 26.71 10.31
CA PRO A 24 -6.70 28.16 10.39
C PRO A 24 -6.63 28.81 8.99
N PRO A 25 -7.27 29.96 8.77
CA PRO A 25 -7.35 30.60 7.46
C PRO A 25 -5.98 31.07 6.94
N ASP A 26 -5.02 31.30 7.83
CA ASP A 26 -3.63 31.67 7.59
C ASP A 26 -2.69 30.45 7.44
N CYS A 27 -3.22 29.22 7.53
CA CYS A 27 -2.44 28.02 7.29
C CYS A 27 -1.92 27.97 5.84
N SER A 28 -0.62 27.71 5.67
CA SER A 28 0.04 27.53 4.36
C SER A 28 -0.29 26.20 3.68
N ARG A 29 -1.02 25.31 4.37
CA ARG A 29 -1.51 24.00 3.88
C ARG A 29 -0.43 23.09 3.29
N PRO A 30 0.67 22.83 4.02
CA PRO A 30 1.70 21.89 3.55
C PRO A 30 1.17 20.47 3.34
N CYS A 31 0.06 20.11 4.01
CA CYS A 31 -0.61 18.82 3.86
C CYS A 31 -1.16 18.59 2.44
N GLU A 32 -1.64 19.63 1.74
CA GLU A 32 -2.09 19.53 0.35
C GLU A 32 -0.92 19.22 -0.58
N MET A 33 0.20 19.95 -0.40
CA MET A 33 1.39 19.82 -1.24
C MET A 33 2.10 18.47 -1.08
N VAL A 34 2.16 17.94 0.14
CA VAL A 34 2.86 16.68 0.42
C VAL A 34 2.03 15.45 0.03
N CYS A 35 0.71 15.61 -0.16
CA CYS A 35 -0.21 14.50 -0.41
C CYS A 35 0.00 13.92 -1.82
N PRO A 36 0.60 12.73 -1.96
CA PRO A 36 0.97 12.20 -3.28
C PRO A 36 -0.22 11.78 -4.14
N ALA A 37 -1.42 11.67 -3.54
CA ALA A 37 -2.66 11.31 -4.23
C ALA A 37 -3.60 12.52 -4.45
N ASN A 38 -3.16 13.75 -4.12
CA ASN A 38 -4.00 14.95 -4.16
C ASN A 38 -5.35 14.71 -3.47
N ALA A 39 -5.29 14.07 -2.31
CA ALA A 39 -6.45 13.62 -1.55
C ALA A 39 -6.91 14.64 -0.49
N ILE A 40 -6.27 15.81 -0.42
CA ILE A 40 -6.67 16.90 0.46
C ILE A 40 -6.97 18.10 -0.42
N LEU A 41 -8.17 18.67 -0.29
CA LEU A 41 -8.61 19.83 -1.06
C LEU A 41 -9.42 20.76 -0.17
N LEU A 42 -8.88 21.94 0.13
CA LEU A 42 -9.61 23.00 0.85
C LEU A 42 -9.85 24.20 -0.07
N LYS A 43 -11.13 24.47 -0.35
CA LYS A 43 -11.55 25.63 -1.13
C LYS A 43 -11.98 26.74 -0.19
N ARG A 44 -11.51 27.96 -0.45
CA ARG A 44 -12.12 29.16 0.14
C ARG A 44 -13.40 29.44 -0.63
N MET A 45 -14.51 29.55 0.08
CA MET A 45 -15.70 30.16 -0.50
C MET A 45 -15.61 31.67 -0.31
N SER A 46 -15.75 32.41 -1.40
CA SER A 46 -16.17 33.81 -1.31
C SER A 46 -17.65 33.76 -0.93
N GLU A 47 -18.01 34.28 0.23
CA GLU A 47 -19.41 34.64 0.49
C GLU A 47 -19.80 35.68 -0.57
N GLY A 48 -20.98 35.50 -1.18
CA GLY A 48 -21.48 36.40 -2.22
C GLY A 48 -21.46 37.85 -1.75
N ASP A 49 -21.21 38.75 -2.71
CA ASP A 49 -21.20 40.20 -2.51
C ASP A 49 -22.32 40.67 -1.58
N GLU A 50 -21.97 41.20 -0.41
CA GLU A 50 -22.58 42.41 0.18
C GLU A 50 -21.82 42.90 1.44
N ILE A 51 -20.92 43.87 1.18
CA ILE A 51 -20.77 45.18 1.86
C ILE A 51 -20.33 45.30 3.35
N GLN A 52 -19.17 45.98 3.48
CA GLN A 52 -18.71 46.94 4.50
C GLN A 52 -18.72 46.55 5.99
N ASP A 53 -17.54 46.15 6.49
CA ASP A 53 -16.79 46.91 7.49
C ASP A 53 -15.35 46.34 7.53
N GLY A 54 -14.36 47.12 7.95
CA GLY A 54 -12.91 46.83 7.91
C GLY A 54 -12.42 45.63 8.75
N SER A 55 -13.29 44.67 9.07
CA SER A 55 -12.89 43.38 9.64
C SER A 55 -12.60 42.40 8.51
N HIS A 56 -11.43 41.77 8.52
CA HIS A 56 -11.07 40.71 7.59
C HIS A 56 -12.08 39.56 7.68
N ALA A 57 -13.13 39.59 6.84
CA ALA A 57 -14.09 38.51 6.70
C ALA A 57 -13.34 37.25 6.22
N ARG A 58 -12.97 36.40 7.18
CA ARG A 58 -12.27 35.14 6.98
C ARG A 58 -13.26 34.14 6.42
N GLY A 59 -13.35 34.08 5.09
CA GLY A 59 -14.24 33.15 4.39
C GLY A 59 -14.06 31.71 4.86
N LYS A 60 -15.19 31.00 4.99
CA LYS A 60 -15.30 29.61 5.44
C LYS A 60 -14.54 28.66 4.49
N LEU A 61 -13.83 27.68 5.05
CA LEU A 61 -13.12 26.65 4.29
C LEU A 61 -14.01 25.44 4.09
N GLN A 62 -14.28 25.06 2.84
CA GLN A 62 -14.98 23.81 2.54
C GLN A 62 -14.05 22.78 1.90
N GLY A 63 -14.38 21.50 2.10
CA GLY A 63 -13.67 20.37 1.52
C GLY A 63 -13.14 19.42 2.60
N GLY A 64 -11.89 18.98 2.46
CA GLY A 64 -11.26 18.05 3.39
C GLY A 64 -10.54 16.92 2.67
N VAL A 65 -10.61 15.72 3.27
CA VAL A 65 -9.98 14.51 2.71
C VAL A 65 -10.93 13.82 1.74
N ILE A 66 -10.45 13.57 0.52
CA ILE A 66 -11.13 12.73 -0.48
C ILE A 66 -10.75 11.27 -0.18
N THR A 67 -11.65 10.57 0.50
CA THR A 67 -11.42 9.22 1.06
C THR A 67 -10.99 8.20 0.02
N GLU A 68 -11.50 8.29 -1.21
CA GLU A 68 -11.23 7.38 -2.32
C GLU A 68 -9.77 7.51 -2.82
N ARG A 69 -9.15 8.69 -2.61
CA ARG A 69 -7.77 8.98 -3.02
C ARG A 69 -6.78 8.78 -1.90
N CYS A 70 -7.19 9.06 -0.67
CA CYS A 70 -6.33 8.96 0.48
C CYS A 70 -5.98 7.49 0.72
N TYR A 71 -4.75 7.06 0.43
CA TYR A 71 -4.33 5.67 0.66
C TYR A 71 -3.61 5.49 2.01
N GLY A 72 -3.77 6.43 2.95
CA GLY A 72 -3.24 6.24 4.32
C GLY A 72 -1.74 6.42 4.49
N CYS A 73 -1.05 7.07 3.54
CA CYS A 73 0.42 7.23 3.57
C CYS A 73 0.96 7.99 4.78
N GLY A 74 0.12 8.77 5.46
CA GLY A 74 0.47 9.51 6.66
C GLY A 74 1.40 10.73 6.45
N ARG A 75 1.82 11.05 5.22
CA ARG A 75 2.74 12.18 4.95
C ARG A 75 2.19 13.54 5.39
N CYS A 76 0.86 13.69 5.41
CA CYS A 76 0.19 14.90 5.86
C CYS A 76 0.22 15.09 7.39
N LEU A 77 0.37 14.00 8.17
CA LEU A 77 0.31 14.03 9.64
C LEU A 77 1.44 14.90 10.22
N PRO A 78 2.73 14.62 9.98
CA PRO A 78 3.82 15.37 10.64
C PRO A 78 4.03 16.78 10.09
N VAL A 79 3.44 17.13 8.94
CA VAL A 79 3.62 18.45 8.32
C VAL A 79 2.53 19.44 8.71
N CYS A 80 1.46 19.00 9.38
CA CYS A 80 0.39 19.91 9.80
C CYS A 80 0.92 20.82 10.93
N PRO A 81 1.05 22.15 10.72
CA PRO A 81 1.63 23.04 11.72
C PRO A 81 0.73 23.23 12.96
N PHE A 82 -0.54 22.84 12.86
CA PHE A 82 -1.55 22.98 13.92
C PHE A 82 -2.03 21.63 14.47
N ASP A 83 -1.41 20.53 14.06
CA ASP A 83 -1.73 19.16 14.52
C ASP A 83 -3.23 18.80 14.42
N ARG A 84 -3.90 19.25 13.35
CA ARG A 84 -5.35 19.04 13.13
C ARG A 84 -5.68 17.74 12.39
N ILE A 85 -4.68 17.09 11.79
CA ILE A 85 -4.89 15.90 10.97
C ILE A 85 -4.65 14.66 11.81
N ARG A 86 -5.68 13.82 11.94
CA ARG A 86 -5.59 12.52 12.61
C ARG A 86 -5.60 11.37 11.61
N ALA A 87 -5.06 10.23 12.03
CA ALA A 87 -5.15 8.98 11.30
C ALA A 87 -6.29 8.13 11.87
N ILE A 88 -7.25 7.76 11.03
CA ILE A 88 -8.37 6.90 11.40
C ILE A 88 -8.19 5.56 10.73
N THR A 89 -8.09 4.50 11.54
CA THR A 89 -7.99 3.14 11.04
C THR A 89 -9.36 2.55 10.77
N TYR A 90 -9.43 1.59 9.86
CA TYR A 90 -10.65 0.90 9.49
C TYR A 90 -10.38 -0.59 9.24
N ILE A 91 -11.44 -1.39 9.32
CA ILE A 91 -11.45 -2.77 8.84
C ILE A 91 -12.33 -2.80 7.59
N ARG A 92 -11.92 -3.57 6.58
CA ARG A 92 -12.77 -3.81 5.41
C ARG A 92 -13.97 -4.66 5.79
N ASP A 93 -15.16 -4.20 5.41
CA ASP A 93 -16.38 -4.96 5.64
C ASP A 93 -16.32 -6.33 4.95
N LEU A 94 -16.64 -7.38 5.71
CA LEU A 94 -16.52 -8.76 5.27
C LEU A 94 -17.53 -9.09 4.15
N ALA A 95 -18.78 -8.64 4.30
CA ALA A 95 -19.84 -8.92 3.33
C ALA A 95 -19.54 -8.25 1.98
N THR A 96 -19.10 -6.99 2.02
CA THR A 96 -18.66 -6.23 0.84
C THR A 96 -17.45 -6.89 0.19
N THR A 97 -16.46 -7.33 0.99
CA THR A 97 -15.27 -8.02 0.48
C THR A 97 -15.67 -9.34 -0.19
N SER A 98 -16.49 -10.18 0.44
CA SER A 98 -16.98 -11.43 -0.13
C SER A 98 -17.70 -11.20 -1.45
N ALA A 99 -18.59 -10.19 -1.52
CA ALA A 99 -19.29 -9.84 -2.74
C ALA A 99 -18.34 -9.39 -3.86
N LEU A 100 -17.26 -8.68 -3.53
CA LEU A 100 -16.23 -8.28 -4.49
C LEU A 100 -15.43 -9.48 -5.03
N LEU A 101 -15.06 -10.42 -4.16
CA LEU A 101 -14.30 -11.61 -4.55
C LEU A 101 -15.08 -12.55 -5.47
N LYS A 102 -16.42 -12.57 -5.37
CA LYS A 102 -17.29 -13.36 -6.25
C LYS A 102 -17.45 -12.75 -7.65
N ARG A 103 -16.93 -11.54 -7.89
CA ARG A 103 -16.90 -10.92 -9.22
C ARG A 103 -15.72 -11.46 -10.02
N ASN A 104 -15.91 -11.61 -11.33
CA ASN A 104 -14.88 -12.12 -12.24
C ASN A 104 -13.77 -11.09 -12.59
N ASP A 105 -13.70 -9.96 -11.89
CA ASP A 105 -12.69 -8.90 -12.10
C ASP A 105 -11.64 -8.82 -10.97
N VAL A 106 -11.73 -9.69 -9.96
CA VAL A 106 -10.78 -9.77 -8.84
C VAL A 106 -10.16 -11.16 -8.77
N ASP A 107 -8.96 -11.31 -9.34
CA ASP A 107 -8.23 -12.58 -9.35
C ASP A 107 -7.41 -12.86 -8.07
N ALA A 108 -7.29 -11.89 -7.16
CA ALA A 108 -6.39 -12.03 -6.02
C ALA A 108 -6.83 -11.21 -4.80
N ILE A 109 -6.49 -11.71 -3.62
CA ILE A 109 -6.61 -10.99 -2.34
C ILE A 109 -5.26 -10.88 -1.66
N GLU A 110 -5.02 -9.76 -0.98
CA GLU A 110 -3.95 -9.56 -0.02
C GLU A 110 -4.58 -9.39 1.38
N ILE A 111 -4.20 -10.25 2.32
CA ILE A 111 -4.63 -10.19 3.71
C ILE A 111 -3.43 -9.70 4.53
N HIS A 112 -3.55 -8.51 5.10
CA HIS A 112 -2.59 -8.01 6.06
C HIS A 112 -2.89 -8.55 7.44
N THR A 113 -1.85 -8.99 8.12
CA THR A 113 -1.88 -9.42 9.51
C THR A 113 -0.70 -8.86 10.28
N ARG A 114 -0.94 -8.48 11.53
CA ARG A 114 0.15 -8.13 12.45
C ARG A 114 0.86 -9.37 13.02
N GLY A 115 0.31 -10.57 12.79
CA GLY A 115 0.91 -11.84 13.22
C GLY A 115 1.07 -12.01 14.74
N ARG A 116 0.32 -11.23 15.54
CA ARG A 116 0.34 -11.30 17.02
C ARG A 116 -0.64 -12.34 17.57
N THR A 117 -1.76 -12.51 16.88
CA THR A 117 -2.87 -13.42 17.20
C THR A 117 -3.37 -13.97 15.86
N THR A 118 -3.70 -15.25 15.82
CA THR A 118 -4.21 -15.91 14.60
C THR A 118 -5.73 -16.08 14.60
N GLU A 119 -6.37 -15.75 15.72
CA GLU A 119 -7.82 -15.85 15.93
C GLU A 119 -8.55 -14.89 14.99
N LEU A 120 -8.13 -13.63 14.93
CA LEU A 120 -8.72 -12.63 14.01
C LEU A 120 -8.49 -13.03 12.54
N PHE A 121 -7.30 -13.55 12.21
CA PHE A 121 -7.03 -14.08 10.88
C PHE A 121 -7.99 -15.22 10.53
N LYS A 122 -8.21 -16.15 11.47
CA LYS A 122 -9.12 -17.28 11.30
C LYS A 122 -10.57 -16.83 11.11
N GLU A 123 -11.03 -15.84 11.87
CA GLU A 123 -12.37 -15.25 11.70
C GLU A 123 -12.55 -14.65 10.31
N LEU A 124 -11.59 -13.85 9.86
CA LEU A 124 -11.59 -13.27 8.51
C LEU A 124 -11.58 -14.36 7.44
N TRP A 125 -10.66 -15.33 7.53
CA TRP A 125 -10.54 -16.43 6.57
C TRP A 125 -11.83 -17.25 6.47
N THR A 126 -12.38 -17.64 7.62
CA THR A 126 -13.65 -18.40 7.69
C THR A 126 -14.78 -17.60 7.07
N GLY A 127 -14.85 -16.29 7.34
CA GLY A 127 -15.83 -15.39 6.76
C GLY A 127 -15.73 -15.25 5.24
N LEU A 128 -14.53 -15.42 4.67
CA LEU A 128 -14.28 -15.34 3.23
C LEU A 128 -14.40 -16.70 2.52
N SER A 129 -14.46 -17.82 3.23
CA SER A 129 -14.45 -19.20 2.71
C SER A 129 -15.31 -19.40 1.45
N SER A 130 -16.57 -18.92 1.46
CA SER A 130 -17.49 -19.04 0.31
C SER A 130 -17.08 -18.27 -0.95
N SER A 131 -15.97 -17.52 -0.91
CA SER A 131 -15.50 -16.64 -1.99
C SER A 131 -14.06 -16.94 -2.41
N ILE A 132 -13.28 -17.68 -1.60
CA ILE A 132 -11.86 -17.96 -1.87
C ILE A 132 -11.68 -18.74 -3.18
N GLY A 133 -12.61 -19.64 -3.53
CA GLY A 133 -12.57 -20.43 -4.76
C GLY A 133 -12.62 -19.62 -6.07
N HIS A 134 -12.94 -18.32 -6.01
CA HIS A 134 -12.89 -17.42 -7.17
C HIS A 134 -11.50 -16.82 -7.42
N LEU A 135 -10.55 -17.02 -6.50
CA LEU A 135 -9.24 -16.40 -6.56
C LEU A 135 -8.21 -17.29 -7.23
N LYS A 136 -7.25 -16.66 -7.91
CA LYS A 136 -6.03 -17.29 -8.44
C LYS A 136 -4.85 -17.15 -7.48
N LEU A 137 -4.90 -16.19 -6.56
CA LEU A 137 -3.83 -15.91 -5.61
C LEU A 137 -4.40 -15.37 -4.27
N VAL A 138 -3.92 -15.95 -3.17
CA VAL A 138 -4.03 -15.37 -1.82
C VAL A 138 -2.64 -14.94 -1.40
N ALA A 139 -2.49 -13.66 -1.08
CA ALA A 139 -1.29 -13.13 -0.48
C ALA A 139 -1.52 -12.84 1.01
N VAL A 140 -0.57 -13.21 1.86
CA VAL A 140 -0.55 -12.86 3.28
C VAL A 140 0.63 -11.93 3.53
N SER A 141 0.32 -10.69 3.90
CA SER A 141 1.30 -9.65 4.25
C SER A 141 1.48 -9.62 5.76
N LEU A 142 2.73 -9.79 6.22
CA LEU A 142 3.06 -9.81 7.64
C LEU A 142 4.40 -9.13 7.92
N PRO A 143 4.55 -8.50 9.11
CA PRO A 143 5.80 -7.89 9.53
C PRO A 143 6.82 -8.91 10.03
N ASP A 144 8.07 -8.46 10.18
CA ASP A 144 9.08 -9.19 10.93
C ASP A 144 8.78 -9.13 12.44
N ASN A 145 8.27 -10.23 13.01
CA ASN A 145 7.98 -10.39 14.43
C ASN A 145 9.11 -11.09 15.20
N GLY A 146 10.34 -11.12 14.66
CA GLY A 146 11.43 -11.86 15.28
C GLY A 146 11.18 -13.37 15.21
N GLU A 147 11.67 -14.12 16.21
CA GLU A 147 11.73 -15.59 16.19
C GLU A 147 10.37 -16.27 16.00
N SER A 148 9.27 -15.63 16.42
CA SER A 148 7.91 -16.16 16.28
C SER A 148 7.38 -16.12 14.84
N THR A 149 8.02 -15.38 13.93
CA THR A 149 7.46 -15.11 12.58
C THR A 149 7.12 -16.41 11.82
N VAL A 150 8.05 -17.36 11.75
CA VAL A 150 7.83 -18.63 11.02
C VAL A 150 6.74 -19.48 11.67
N ALA A 151 6.71 -19.54 13.00
CA ALA A 151 5.67 -20.24 13.74
C ALA A 151 4.28 -19.65 13.45
N THR A 152 4.16 -18.32 13.47
CA THR A 152 2.92 -17.61 13.09
C THR A 152 2.52 -17.92 11.64
N MET A 153 3.48 -17.93 10.69
CA MET A 153 3.19 -18.27 9.29
C MET A 153 2.67 -19.71 9.16
N HIS A 154 3.21 -20.68 9.90
CA HIS A 154 2.70 -22.06 9.93
C HIS A 154 1.28 -22.16 10.50
N MET A 155 0.97 -21.40 11.55
CA MET A 155 -0.38 -21.34 12.12
C MET A 155 -1.37 -20.78 11.10
N ILE A 156 -1.02 -19.67 10.45
CA ILE A 156 -1.82 -19.05 9.37
C ILE A 156 -2.00 -20.03 8.20
N TYR A 157 -0.92 -20.68 7.75
CA TYR A 157 -1.00 -21.67 6.69
C TYR A 157 -1.92 -22.83 7.06
N SER A 158 -1.88 -23.28 8.32
CA SER A 158 -2.74 -24.36 8.82
C SER A 158 -4.21 -23.99 8.85
N ILE A 159 -4.53 -22.70 9.04
CA ILE A 159 -5.90 -22.17 8.92
C ILE A 159 -6.34 -22.19 7.45
N MET A 160 -5.45 -21.78 6.54
CA MET A 160 -5.78 -21.61 5.12
C MET A 160 -5.82 -22.92 4.33
N LYS A 161 -4.92 -23.87 4.62
CA LYS A 161 -4.58 -25.00 3.75
C LYS A 161 -5.75 -25.89 3.33
N THR A 162 -6.83 -25.91 4.12
CA THR A 162 -8.02 -26.74 3.82
C THR A 162 -8.84 -26.17 2.67
N ASP A 163 -8.93 -24.84 2.58
CA ASP A 163 -9.77 -24.14 1.60
C ASP A 163 -8.94 -23.44 0.50
N LEU A 164 -7.61 -23.55 0.57
CA LEU A 164 -6.69 -22.85 -0.32
C LEU A 164 -6.42 -23.66 -1.60
N GLU A 165 -7.24 -23.42 -2.63
CA GLU A 165 -7.11 -24.07 -3.94
C GLU A 165 -6.23 -23.29 -4.94
N CYS A 166 -5.74 -22.12 -4.55
CA CYS A 166 -5.00 -21.20 -5.41
C CYS A 166 -3.58 -20.92 -4.89
N TYR A 167 -2.82 -20.08 -5.60
CA TYR A 167 -1.43 -19.79 -5.22
C TYR A 167 -1.36 -19.04 -3.88
N ASN A 168 -0.49 -19.51 -2.99
CA ASN A 168 -0.15 -18.80 -1.76
C ASN A 168 1.07 -17.89 -1.97
N LEU A 169 0.99 -16.64 -1.54
CA LEU A 169 2.08 -15.67 -1.57
C LEU A 169 2.33 -15.06 -0.20
N TRP A 170 3.49 -15.32 0.38
CA TRP A 170 3.95 -14.64 1.59
C TRP A 170 4.62 -13.32 1.23
N GLN A 171 3.98 -12.21 1.56
CA GLN A 171 4.56 -10.87 1.45
C GLN A 171 5.29 -10.53 2.74
N LEU A 172 6.62 -10.54 2.67
CA LEU A 172 7.50 -10.20 3.78
C LEU A 172 7.57 -8.68 3.89
N ASP A 173 6.64 -8.09 4.64
CA ASP A 173 6.45 -6.65 4.78
C ASP A 173 7.43 -6.07 5.80
N GLY A 174 8.65 -5.75 5.34
CA GLY A 174 9.76 -5.39 6.23
C GLY A 174 9.57 -4.08 6.97
N ARG A 175 9.38 -2.98 6.23
CA ARG A 175 9.17 -1.64 6.81
C ARG A 175 7.77 -1.10 6.52
N PRO A 176 6.92 -0.91 7.55
CA PRO A 176 5.58 -0.39 7.36
C PRO A 176 5.58 1.09 6.92
N MET A 177 4.46 1.49 6.31
CA MET A 177 4.13 2.81 5.76
C MET A 177 4.61 4.02 6.59
N SER A 178 5.87 4.41 6.44
CA SER A 178 6.51 5.51 7.18
C SER A 178 6.66 6.81 6.37
N GLY A 179 6.26 6.81 5.10
CA GLY A 179 6.45 7.94 4.19
C GLY A 179 7.89 8.07 3.66
N ASP A 180 8.88 7.53 4.39
CA ASP A 180 10.26 7.35 3.97
C ASP A 180 10.36 6.28 2.87
N ILE A 181 11.16 6.56 1.86
CA ILE A 181 11.39 5.74 0.67
C ILE A 181 12.89 5.57 0.39
N GLY A 182 13.75 5.94 1.34
CA GLY A 182 15.21 5.94 1.22
C GLY A 182 15.86 4.57 1.47
N ARG A 183 17.20 4.56 1.45
CA ARG A 183 18.03 3.34 1.59
C ARG A 183 17.79 2.55 2.88
N GLY A 184 17.52 3.24 3.99
CA GLY A 184 17.26 2.59 5.29
C GLY A 184 16.09 1.62 5.22
N ALA A 185 15.01 2.00 4.52
CA ALA A 185 13.82 1.17 4.36
C ALA A 185 14.11 -0.16 3.63
N THR A 186 15.01 -0.14 2.64
CA THR A 186 15.38 -1.34 1.89
C THR A 186 16.20 -2.32 2.72
N LYS A 187 17.03 -1.83 3.65
CA LYS A 187 17.85 -2.68 4.51
C LYS A 187 16.99 -3.57 5.40
N GLU A 188 15.94 -3.02 6.00
CA GLU A 188 15.00 -3.77 6.87
C GLU A 188 14.30 -4.87 6.07
N ALA A 189 13.75 -4.52 4.91
CA ALA A 189 13.10 -5.47 4.00
C ALA A 189 14.04 -6.65 3.64
N VAL A 190 15.26 -6.33 3.18
CA VAL A 190 16.22 -7.35 2.73
C VAL A 190 16.71 -8.20 3.90
N THR A 191 16.90 -7.61 5.09
CA THR A 191 17.25 -8.36 6.31
C THR A 191 16.16 -9.36 6.66
N PHE A 192 14.90 -8.94 6.62
CA PHE A 192 13.76 -9.82 6.89
C PHE A 192 13.72 -10.99 5.90
N ALA A 193 13.82 -10.69 4.60
CA ALA A 193 13.84 -11.73 3.56
C ALA A 193 15.03 -12.68 3.68
N ALA A 194 16.22 -12.21 4.03
CA ALA A 194 17.40 -13.05 4.25
C ALA A 194 17.20 -14.02 5.39
N ARG A 195 16.67 -13.54 6.51
CA ARG A 195 16.37 -14.36 7.68
C ARG A 195 15.36 -15.46 7.35
N ILE A 196 14.22 -15.10 6.75
CA ILE A 196 13.22 -16.09 6.34
C ILE A 196 13.82 -17.07 5.34
N SER A 197 14.52 -16.61 4.31
CA SER A 197 15.14 -17.48 3.30
C SER A 197 16.16 -18.47 3.86
N SER A 198 16.78 -18.18 5.01
CA SER A 198 17.72 -19.09 5.68
C SER A 198 17.04 -20.21 6.49
N MET A 199 15.74 -20.12 6.71
CA MET A 199 14.96 -21.12 7.45
C MET A 199 14.61 -22.31 6.55
N GLN A 200 14.84 -23.52 7.06
CA GLN A 200 14.50 -24.76 6.34
C GLN A 200 13.00 -25.09 6.43
N ASP A 201 12.40 -24.89 7.61
CA ASP A 201 10.98 -25.22 7.86
C ASP A 201 10.08 -23.99 7.62
N ARG A 202 9.96 -23.58 6.37
CA ARG A 202 9.06 -22.50 5.97
C ARG A 202 7.75 -23.06 5.43
N PRO A 203 6.60 -22.42 5.69
CA PRO A 203 5.33 -22.87 5.12
C PRO A 203 5.34 -22.78 3.59
N HIS A 204 4.54 -23.62 2.97
CA HIS A 204 4.44 -23.68 1.52
C HIS A 204 3.89 -22.37 0.92
N GLY A 205 4.42 -21.97 -0.23
CA GLY A 205 4.02 -20.77 -0.96
C GLY A 205 5.20 -20.05 -1.61
N PHE A 206 4.88 -19.06 -2.43
CA PHE A 206 5.87 -18.13 -2.97
C PHE A 206 6.21 -17.06 -1.92
N TYR A 207 7.40 -16.49 -2.01
CA TYR A 207 7.86 -15.44 -1.12
C TYR A 207 8.12 -14.17 -1.92
N GLN A 208 7.53 -13.06 -1.52
CA GLN A 208 7.73 -11.75 -2.14
C GLN A 208 8.23 -10.76 -1.11
N LEU A 209 9.28 -10.03 -1.49
CA LEU A 209 9.76 -8.92 -0.68
C LEU A 209 8.78 -7.75 -0.77
N ALA A 210 8.33 -7.24 0.36
CA ALA A 210 7.46 -6.06 0.48
C ALA A 210 7.98 -5.11 1.57
N GLY A 211 7.34 -3.95 1.75
CA GLY A 211 7.67 -3.00 2.82
C GLY A 211 9.05 -2.36 2.72
N GLY A 212 9.15 -1.14 2.19
CA GLY A 212 10.44 -0.42 2.10
C GLY A 212 11.27 -0.70 0.84
N THR A 213 10.65 -1.26 -0.20
CA THR A 213 11.27 -1.53 -1.50
C THR A 213 11.42 -0.25 -2.35
N ASN A 214 12.55 -0.10 -3.04
CA ASN A 214 12.89 1.03 -3.91
C ASN A 214 13.96 0.65 -4.95
N ALA A 215 14.54 1.62 -5.66
CA ALA A 215 15.59 1.38 -6.67
C ALA A 215 16.83 0.61 -6.17
N HIS A 216 17.12 0.60 -4.87
CA HIS A 216 18.27 -0.11 -4.31
C HIS A 216 17.96 -1.57 -3.96
N THR A 217 16.70 -1.99 -4.06
CA THR A 217 16.25 -3.30 -3.58
C THR A 217 16.91 -4.44 -4.32
N ILE A 218 16.98 -4.36 -5.65
CA ILE A 218 17.57 -5.43 -6.47
C ILE A 218 19.05 -5.61 -6.15
N ASP A 219 19.82 -4.52 -6.13
CA ASP A 219 21.24 -4.58 -5.78
C ASP A 219 21.48 -5.08 -4.36
N SER A 220 20.57 -4.75 -3.42
CA SER A 220 20.65 -5.23 -2.05
C SER A 220 20.37 -6.72 -1.96
N LEU A 221 19.36 -7.24 -2.67
CA LEU A 221 19.07 -8.67 -2.74
C LEU A 221 20.20 -9.46 -3.43
N ARG A 222 20.82 -8.92 -4.48
CA ARG A 222 22.01 -9.52 -5.13
C ARG A 222 23.17 -9.68 -4.15
N LYS A 223 23.45 -8.65 -3.35
CA LYS A 223 24.53 -8.67 -2.35
C LYS A 223 24.37 -9.76 -1.30
N VAL A 224 23.13 -10.14 -0.97
CA VAL A 224 22.83 -11.22 -0.01
C VAL A 224 22.50 -12.55 -0.70
N GLY A 225 22.70 -12.67 -2.01
CA GLY A 225 22.48 -13.91 -2.77
C GLY A 225 21.02 -14.33 -2.92
N LEU A 226 20.06 -13.45 -2.62
CA LEU A 226 18.62 -13.72 -2.71
C LEU A 226 17.98 -13.29 -4.04
N PHE A 227 18.76 -12.65 -4.91
CA PHE A 227 18.33 -12.29 -6.26
C PHE A 227 19.15 -13.09 -7.27
N ARG A 228 18.50 -14.01 -7.99
CA ARG A 228 19.11 -14.77 -9.08
C ARG A 228 18.36 -14.48 -10.37
N ALA A 229 19.04 -13.87 -11.35
CA ALA A 229 18.52 -13.71 -12.70
C ALA A 229 18.63 -15.04 -13.47
N LYS A 230 17.68 -15.33 -14.36
CA LYS A 230 17.41 -16.61 -15.05
C LYS A 230 18.54 -17.28 -15.87
N ASN A 231 19.78 -16.81 -15.82
CA ASN A 231 20.85 -17.36 -16.68
C ASN A 231 21.46 -18.69 -16.20
N ASP A 232 20.85 -19.40 -15.24
CA ASP A 232 21.27 -20.75 -14.86
C ASP A 232 20.08 -21.72 -14.96
N PRO A 233 20.01 -22.56 -16.02
CA PRO A 233 18.89 -23.48 -16.26
C PRO A 233 18.76 -24.62 -15.24
N ALA A 234 19.74 -24.77 -14.34
CA ALA A 234 19.85 -25.91 -13.43
C ALA A 234 19.25 -25.67 -12.03
N ASP A 235 18.78 -24.46 -11.69
CA ASP A 235 18.44 -24.14 -10.30
C ASP A 235 17.10 -23.38 -10.17
N SER A 236 15.99 -24.13 -10.15
CA SER A 236 14.61 -23.63 -10.10
C SER A 236 14.15 -23.09 -8.73
N ASN A 237 15.06 -22.96 -7.75
CA ASN A 237 14.72 -22.60 -6.36
C ASN A 237 15.08 -21.15 -6.01
N ALA A 238 14.44 -20.17 -6.68
CA ALA A 238 14.52 -18.79 -6.21
C ALA A 238 13.88 -18.67 -4.80
N LEU A 239 14.69 -18.33 -3.80
CA LEU A 239 14.23 -18.22 -2.40
C LEU A 239 13.22 -17.07 -2.19
N ILE A 240 13.29 -16.05 -3.06
CA ILE A 240 12.34 -14.93 -3.18
C ILE A 240 11.85 -14.90 -4.63
N GLY A 241 10.54 -15.07 -4.83
CA GLY A 241 9.87 -15.13 -6.12
C GLY A 241 9.42 -13.77 -6.68
N GLY A 242 9.63 -12.66 -5.96
CA GLY A 242 9.32 -11.33 -6.48
C GLY A 242 9.55 -10.18 -5.51
N ILE A 243 9.31 -8.96 -5.99
CA ILE A 243 9.43 -7.70 -5.24
C ILE A 243 8.13 -6.90 -5.45
N ALA A 244 7.44 -6.54 -4.37
CA ALA A 244 6.32 -5.60 -4.40
C ALA A 244 6.85 -4.17 -4.27
N TYR A 245 6.46 -3.27 -5.18
CA TYR A 245 6.78 -1.85 -5.09
C TYR A 245 5.52 -1.02 -4.79
N GLY A 246 5.46 -0.43 -3.59
CA GLY A 246 4.36 0.44 -3.18
C GLY A 246 4.66 1.93 -3.41
N GLY A 247 5.05 2.63 -2.35
CA GLY A 247 5.29 4.09 -2.38
C GLY A 247 6.34 4.53 -3.40
N TYR A 248 7.36 3.71 -3.67
CA TYR A 248 8.38 4.00 -4.68
C TYR A 248 7.82 3.98 -6.11
N ALA A 249 6.99 2.97 -6.44
CA ALA A 249 6.30 2.92 -7.74
C ALA A 249 5.38 4.14 -7.91
N ARG A 250 4.61 4.51 -6.88
CA ARG A 250 3.78 5.73 -6.91
C ARG A 250 4.60 6.99 -7.15
N LYS A 251 5.80 7.11 -6.56
CA LYS A 251 6.70 8.25 -6.81
C LYS A 251 7.14 8.33 -8.27
N ILE A 252 7.51 7.20 -8.86
CA ILE A 252 7.96 7.12 -10.26
C ILE A 252 6.80 7.51 -11.19
N ILE A 253 5.67 6.82 -11.12
CA ILE A 253 4.51 7.07 -11.97
C ILE A 253 3.93 8.47 -11.73
N GLY A 254 3.94 8.95 -10.48
CA GLY A 254 3.49 10.29 -10.12
C GLY A 254 4.25 11.41 -10.83
N ARG A 255 5.50 11.20 -11.27
CA ARG A 255 6.23 12.18 -12.10
C ARG A 255 5.59 12.36 -13.47
N VAL A 256 5.12 11.27 -14.05
CA VAL A 256 4.42 11.29 -15.34
C VAL A 256 3.04 11.91 -15.18
N LEU A 257 2.29 11.49 -14.15
CA LEU A 257 0.94 12.01 -13.89
C LEU A 257 0.90 13.53 -13.66
N ARG A 258 1.96 14.13 -13.08
CA ARG A 258 2.04 15.60 -12.90
C ARG A 258 2.21 16.39 -14.20
N ARG A 259 2.52 15.74 -15.33
CA ARG A 259 2.60 16.37 -16.65
C ARG A 259 1.23 16.49 -17.33
N ILE A 260 0.20 15.82 -16.79
CA ILE A 260 -1.16 15.89 -17.33
C ILE A 260 -1.72 17.31 -17.09
N PRO A 261 -2.21 18.01 -18.13
CA PRO A 261 -2.78 19.35 -17.97
C PRO A 261 -3.97 19.38 -17.01
N SER A 262 -3.86 20.15 -15.93
CA SER A 262 -4.94 20.38 -14.98
C SER A 262 -5.96 21.39 -15.51
N LYS A 263 -6.75 21.04 -16.54
CA LYS A 263 -7.94 21.83 -16.90
C LYS A 263 -9.15 21.26 -16.15
N HIS A 264 -9.52 21.92 -15.05
CA HIS A 264 -10.79 21.78 -14.30
C HIS A 264 -11.48 20.42 -14.41
N GLY A 265 -10.85 19.39 -13.85
CA GLY A 265 -11.39 18.03 -13.90
C GLY A 265 -10.33 16.98 -13.65
N HIS A 266 -10.80 15.77 -13.37
CA HIS A 266 -9.95 14.60 -13.20
C HIS A 266 -9.54 14.11 -14.58
N ALA A 267 -8.27 14.31 -14.92
CA ALA A 267 -7.74 13.84 -16.17
C ALA A 267 -7.29 12.39 -15.99
N HIS A 268 -7.87 11.49 -16.80
CA HIS A 268 -7.49 10.09 -16.85
C HIS A 268 -6.21 9.97 -17.68
N ILE A 269 -5.25 9.13 -17.27
CA ILE A 269 -3.99 8.99 -18.01
C ILE A 269 -4.26 8.38 -19.40
N GLU A 270 -5.34 7.62 -19.50
CA GLU A 270 -5.87 7.00 -20.70
C GLU A 270 -6.23 8.04 -21.78
N ASP A 271 -6.55 9.29 -21.40
CA ASP A 271 -6.83 10.39 -22.32
C ASP A 271 -5.55 10.99 -22.96
N TYR A 272 -4.36 10.58 -22.48
CA TYR A 272 -3.06 11.11 -22.92
C TYR A 272 -2.12 9.96 -23.33
N PRO A 273 -2.28 9.39 -24.54
CA PRO A 273 -1.56 8.19 -24.97
C PRO A 273 -0.04 8.27 -24.81
N GLU A 274 0.57 9.42 -25.11
CA GLU A 274 2.02 9.63 -24.95
C GLU A 274 2.46 9.57 -23.47
N LEU A 275 1.67 10.15 -22.57
CA LEU A 275 1.95 10.10 -21.13
C LEU A 275 1.66 8.70 -20.57
N MET A 276 0.64 8.01 -21.07
CA MET A 276 0.38 6.61 -20.74
C MET A 276 1.55 5.72 -21.14
N LEU A 277 2.09 5.90 -22.35
CA LEU A 277 3.26 5.16 -22.82
C LEU A 277 4.50 5.44 -21.96
N ASP A 278 4.74 6.70 -21.58
CA ASP A 278 5.82 7.06 -20.66
C ASP A 278 5.65 6.38 -19.28
N ALA A 279 4.44 6.37 -18.72
CA ALA A 279 4.16 5.69 -17.46
C ALA A 279 4.38 4.17 -17.56
N ILE A 280 4.01 3.56 -18.68
CA ILE A 280 4.25 2.14 -18.96
C ILE A 280 5.75 1.86 -19.03
N LYS A 281 6.54 2.68 -19.75
CA LYS A 281 8.01 2.53 -19.82
C LYS A 281 8.65 2.62 -18.44
N GLU A 282 8.24 3.60 -17.63
CA GLU A 282 8.70 3.76 -16.25
C GLU A 282 8.35 2.53 -15.38
N ALA A 283 7.14 2.00 -15.52
CA ALA A 283 6.73 0.77 -14.83
C ALA A 283 7.57 -0.43 -15.27
N PHE A 284 7.80 -0.61 -16.58
CA PHE A 284 8.65 -1.67 -17.14
C PHE A 284 10.09 -1.56 -16.67
N ASN A 285 10.67 -0.36 -16.60
CA ASN A 285 12.03 -0.16 -16.09
C ASN A 285 12.14 -0.57 -14.61
N LEU A 286 11.08 -0.38 -13.83
CA LEU A 286 11.04 -0.77 -12.42
C LEU A 286 10.94 -2.29 -12.22
N VAL A 287 10.02 -2.96 -12.96
CA VAL A 287 9.73 -4.39 -12.75
C VAL A 287 10.50 -5.33 -13.68
N GLY A 288 10.97 -4.82 -14.81
CA GLY A 288 11.68 -5.57 -15.86
C GLY A 288 12.85 -6.38 -15.33
N PRO A 289 13.76 -5.79 -14.52
CA PRO A 289 14.88 -6.54 -13.97
C PRO A 289 14.49 -7.75 -13.10
N VAL A 290 13.23 -7.84 -12.63
CA VAL A 290 12.68 -8.95 -11.84
C VAL A 290 11.93 -9.98 -12.70
N LYS A 291 11.30 -9.54 -13.81
CA LYS A 291 10.41 -10.37 -14.64
C LYS A 291 11.08 -10.98 -15.88
N CYS A 292 12.24 -10.46 -16.29
CA CYS A 292 12.97 -10.87 -17.49
C CYS A 292 13.82 -12.13 -17.23
#